data_AF-A0A6A5AY61-F1
#
_entry.id   AF-A0A6A5AY61-F1
#
_cell.length_a   1.000
_cell.length_b   1.000
_cell.length_c   1.000
_cell.angle_alpha   90.00
_cell.angle_beta   90.00
_cell.angle_gamma   90.00
#
_symmetry.space_group_name_H-M   'P 1'
#
loop_
_entity.id
_entity.type
_entity.pdbx_description
1 polymer ?
#
loop_
_entity_poly.entity_id
_entity_poly.type
_entity_poly.pdbx_seq_one_letter_code
_entity_poly.pdbx_strand_id
1 'polypeptide(L)'
;MFEFMDSTSLGHVTTTNHALHRLLETSSVWKLQVRARFGVIVEAFPVLPSPSWRSIFTNLMCDVSSLAQASPQDILTVVNRPPVYAMDAAAKPVREEILLMAALRRYPAHLSLIQLYVGLLVRPSAPDTLIDGVN
;
A
#
# COMPACT_ATOMS: atom_id res chain seq x y z
N MET A 1 -3.21 19.48 10.12
CA MET A 1 -4.30 19.10 11.06
C MET A 1 -4.60 17.61 10.98
N PHE A 2 -4.95 17.07 9.80
CA PHE A 2 -5.28 15.64 9.63
C PHE A 2 -4.12 14.67 9.90
N GLU A 3 -2.88 15.15 9.80
CA GLU A 3 -1.66 14.34 10.02
C GLU A 3 -1.52 13.81 11.45
N PHE A 4 -2.18 14.45 12.42
CA PHE A 4 -2.18 14.03 13.83
C PHE A 4 -3.34 13.08 14.18
N MET A 5 -4.25 12.83 13.24
CA MET A 5 -5.38 11.93 13.45
C MET A 5 -4.96 10.49 13.15
N ASP A 6 -5.46 9.55 13.94
CA ASP A 6 -5.34 8.12 13.63
C ASP A 6 -6.25 7.73 12.45
N SER A 7 -5.97 6.56 11.87
CA SER A 7 -6.69 6.04 10.71
C SER A 7 -8.20 5.89 10.92
N THR A 8 -8.62 5.51 12.13
CA THR A 8 -10.04 5.31 12.45
C THR A 8 -10.76 6.66 12.48
N SER A 9 -10.16 7.64 13.15
CA SER A 9 -10.66 9.01 13.22
C SER A 9 -10.77 9.65 11.83
N LEU A 10 -9.77 9.45 10.96
CA LEU A 10 -9.83 9.90 9.56
C LEU A 10 -10.95 9.21 8.78
N GLY A 11 -11.12 7.90 8.97
CA GLY A 11 -12.23 7.14 8.40
C GLY A 11 -13.59 7.75 8.77
N HIS A 12 -13.80 8.04 10.05
CA HIS A 12 -15.04 8.65 10.55
C HIS A 12 -15.28 10.05 9.97
N VAL A 13 -14.23 10.89 9.86
CA VAL A 13 -14.37 12.21 9.23
C VAL A 13 -14.76 12.09 7.75
N THR A 14 -14.19 11.13 7.03
CA THR A 14 -14.54 10.93 5.62
C THR A 14 -15.96 10.43 5.39
N THR A 15 -16.58 9.75 6.36
CA THR A 15 -17.95 9.24 6.24
C THR A 15 -19.00 10.24 6.72
N THR A 16 -18.64 11.13 7.65
CA THR A 16 -19.60 12.05 8.30
C THR A 16 -19.63 13.45 7.70
N ASN A 17 -18.61 13.86 6.95
CA ASN A 17 -18.54 15.21 6.38
C ASN A 17 -18.09 15.19 4.92
N HIS A 18 -19.01 15.48 3.98
CA HIS A 18 -18.73 15.48 2.54
C HIS A 18 -17.71 16.53 2.09
N ALA A 19 -17.61 17.68 2.75
CA ALA A 19 -16.63 18.71 2.40
C ALA A 19 -15.22 18.24 2.80
N LEU A 20 -15.08 17.70 4.01
CA LEU A 20 -13.82 17.11 4.49
C LEU A 20 -13.47 15.84 3.72
N HIS A 21 -14.45 15.04 3.31
CA HIS A 21 -14.24 13.89 2.45
C HIS A 21 -13.51 14.30 1.17
N ARG A 22 -14.04 15.28 0.42
CA ARG A 22 -13.45 15.77 -0.82
C ARG A 22 -12.06 16.36 -0.61
N LEU A 23 -11.86 17.08 0.49
CA LEU A 23 -10.53 17.60 0.84
C LEU A 23 -9.54 16.47 1.14
N LEU A 24 -10.01 15.40 1.79
CA LEU A 24 -9.17 14.25 2.11
C LEU A 24 -8.91 13.36 0.90
N GLU A 25 -9.76 13.32 -0.13
CA GLU A 25 -9.52 12.52 -1.34
C GLU A 25 -8.19 12.82 -2.03
N THR A 26 -7.76 14.09 -2.03
CA THR A 26 -6.54 14.55 -2.69
C THR A 26 -5.39 14.82 -1.70
N SER A 27 -5.59 14.51 -0.42
CA SER A 27 -4.62 14.81 0.63
C SER A 27 -3.47 13.80 0.67
N SER A 28 -2.26 14.29 0.93
CA SER A 28 -1.06 13.48 1.19
C SER A 28 -1.13 12.70 2.50
N VAL A 29 -2.13 12.98 3.36
CA VAL A 29 -2.28 12.31 4.66
C VAL A 29 -2.35 10.80 4.54
N TRP A 30 -2.94 10.25 3.46
CA TRP A 30 -3.02 8.81 3.26
C TRP A 30 -1.65 8.16 3.08
N LYS A 31 -0.71 8.85 2.42
CA LYS A 31 0.68 8.40 2.31
C LYS A 31 1.33 8.29 3.70
N LEU A 32 1.09 9.28 4.56
CA LEU A 32 1.56 9.26 5.95
C LEU A 32 0.90 8.16 6.78
N GLN A 33 -0.40 7.92 6.59
CA GLN A 33 -1.11 6.84 7.26
C GLN A 33 -0.61 5.46 6.82
N VAL A 34 -0.28 5.27 5.53
CA VAL A 34 0.36 4.04 5.06
C VAL A 34 1.70 3.82 5.76
N ARG A 35 2.57 4.85 5.78
CA ARG A 35 3.86 4.79 6.51
C ARG A 35 3.67 4.40 7.97
N ALA A 36 2.80 5.11 8.68
CA ALA A 36 2.59 4.93 10.11
C ALA A 36 1.97 3.57 10.45
N ARG A 37 0.91 3.18 9.73
CA ARG A 37 0.14 1.96 10.02
C ARG A 37 0.89 0.70 9.62
N PHE A 38 1.63 0.73 8.52
CA PHE A 38 2.29 -0.44 7.94
C PHE A 38 3.78 -0.49 8.20
N GLY A 39 4.39 0.55 8.79
CA GLY A 39 5.81 0.58 9.11
C GLY A 39 6.70 0.48 7.86
N VAL A 40 6.33 1.19 6.79
CA VAL A 40 7.05 1.18 5.50
C VAL A 40 7.62 2.56 5.17
N ILE A 41 8.74 2.59 4.44
CA ILE A 41 9.32 3.83 3.92
C ILE A 41 8.62 4.15 2.61
N VAL A 42 7.62 5.02 2.65
CA VAL A 42 6.77 5.34 1.49
C VAL A 42 7.51 6.08 0.37
N GLU A 43 8.68 6.65 0.67
CA GLU A 43 9.60 7.26 -0.29
C GLU A 43 10.38 6.22 -1.12
N ALA A 44 10.40 4.94 -0.71
CA ALA A 44 11.04 3.87 -1.48
C ALA A 44 10.17 3.40 -2.66
N PHE A 45 8.89 3.79 -2.71
CA PHE A 45 7.98 3.46 -3.79
C PHE A 45 7.97 4.56 -4.87
N PRO A 46 7.54 4.24 -6.11
CA PRO A 46 7.35 5.23 -7.17
C PRO A 46 6.45 6.39 -6.73
N VAL A 47 6.66 7.55 -7.36
CA VAL A 47 5.79 8.72 -7.12
C VAL A 47 4.39 8.40 -7.65
N LEU A 48 3.42 8.40 -6.75
CA LEU A 48 2.00 8.21 -7.05
C LEU A 48 1.18 9.44 -6.65
N PRO A 49 0.10 9.77 -7.38
CA PRO A 49 -0.77 10.87 -7.01
C PRO A 49 -1.52 10.57 -5.69
N SER A 50 -1.90 11.61 -4.95
CA SER A 50 -2.55 11.47 -3.63
C SER A 50 -3.76 10.52 -3.60
N PRO A 51 -4.68 10.52 -4.60
CA PRO A 51 -5.80 9.58 -4.61
C PRO A 51 -5.37 8.10 -4.66
N SER A 52 -4.24 7.78 -5.28
CA SER A 52 -3.71 6.42 -5.30
C SER A 52 -3.26 5.97 -3.91
N TRP A 53 -2.65 6.86 -3.11
CA TRP A 53 -2.30 6.53 -1.72
C TRP A 53 -3.53 6.27 -0.84
N ARG A 54 -4.63 6.98 -1.10
CA ARG A 54 -5.91 6.70 -0.44
C ARG A 54 -6.43 5.31 -0.81
N SER A 55 -6.45 4.96 -2.10
CA SER A 55 -6.95 3.64 -2.54
C SER A 55 -6.06 2.49 -2.05
N ILE A 56 -4.73 2.70 -2.00
CA ILE A 56 -3.78 1.77 -1.35
C ILE A 56 -4.13 1.60 0.13
N PHE A 57 -4.25 2.69 0.88
CA PHE A 57 -4.56 2.64 2.30
C PHE A 57 -5.86 1.89 2.59
N THR A 58 -6.93 2.23 1.88
CA THR A 58 -8.25 1.59 2.06
C THR A 58 -8.21 0.09 1.79
N ASN A 59 -7.59 -0.33 0.68
CA ASN A 59 -7.46 -1.76 0.37
C ASN A 59 -6.61 -2.49 1.40
N LEU A 60 -5.46 -1.91 1.79
CA LEU A 60 -4.59 -2.52 2.79
C LEU A 60 -5.30 -2.69 4.14
N MET A 61 -6.18 -1.76 4.55
CA MET A 61 -6.95 -1.90 5.78
C MET A 61 -7.92 -3.10 5.74
N CYS A 62 -8.51 -3.40 4.57
CA CYS A 62 -9.26 -4.64 4.35
C CYS A 62 -8.35 -5.89 4.40
N ASP A 63 -7.17 -5.79 3.79
CA ASP A 63 -6.21 -6.89 3.74
C ASP A 63 -5.68 -7.25 5.12
N VAL A 64 -5.35 -6.27 5.97
CA VAL A 64 -4.80 -6.53 7.32
C VAL A 64 -5.77 -7.33 8.17
N SER A 65 -7.07 -7.09 8.03
CA SER A 65 -8.09 -7.84 8.75
C SER A 65 -8.08 -9.32 8.34
N SER A 66 -7.90 -9.61 7.04
CA SER A 66 -7.77 -10.97 6.53
C SER A 66 -6.42 -11.59 6.92
N LEU A 67 -5.34 -10.83 6.84
CA LEU A 67 -3.98 -11.23 7.19
C LEU A 67 -3.87 -11.59 8.68
N ALA A 68 -4.57 -10.86 9.54
CA ALA A 68 -4.59 -11.08 10.98
C ALA A 68 -5.20 -12.43 11.37
N GLN A 69 -6.12 -12.95 10.55
CA GLN A 69 -6.83 -14.21 10.77
C GLN A 69 -6.23 -15.39 9.97
N ALA A 70 -5.33 -15.11 9.02
CA ALA A 70 -4.77 -16.13 8.15
C ALA A 70 -3.81 -17.08 8.90
N SER A 71 -4.01 -18.38 8.67
CA SER A 71 -3.03 -19.41 9.03
C SER A 71 -1.78 -19.30 8.12
N PRO A 72 -0.65 -19.93 8.48
CA PRO A 72 0.49 -20.05 7.58
C PRO A 72 0.12 -20.66 6.22
N GLN A 73 -0.81 -21.61 6.18
CA GLN A 73 -1.22 -22.30 4.95
C GLN A 73 -2.05 -21.38 4.03
N ASP A 74 -2.84 -20.48 4.60
CA ASP A 74 -3.75 -19.61 3.85
C ASP A 74 -3.14 -18.25 3.48
N ILE A 75 -1.95 -17.94 4.00
CA ILE A 75 -1.35 -16.61 3.90
C ILE A 75 -1.13 -16.17 2.45
N LEU A 76 -0.74 -17.09 1.58
CA LEU A 76 -0.54 -16.82 0.16
C LEU A 76 -1.84 -16.45 -0.55
N THR A 77 -2.96 -17.06 -0.15
CA THR A 77 -4.28 -16.72 -0.68
C THR A 77 -4.68 -15.29 -0.29
N VAL A 78 -4.32 -14.84 0.92
CA VAL A 78 -4.56 -13.46 1.35
C VAL A 78 -3.68 -12.48 0.57
N VAL A 79 -2.39 -12.76 0.44
CA VAL A 79 -1.45 -11.88 -0.28
C VAL A 79 -1.80 -11.75 -1.76
N ASN A 80 -2.22 -12.84 -2.41
CA ASN A 80 -2.56 -12.85 -3.83
C ASN A 80 -4.00 -12.36 -4.12
N ARG A 81 -4.76 -11.95 -3.10
CA ARG A 81 -6.14 -11.53 -3.30
C ARG A 81 -6.22 -10.22 -4.09
N PRO A 82 -7.09 -10.14 -5.13
CA PRO A 82 -7.32 -8.89 -5.83
C PRO A 82 -7.82 -7.79 -4.86
N PRO A 83 -7.58 -6.51 -5.18
CA PRO A 83 -8.06 -5.41 -4.36
C PRO A 83 -9.59 -5.42 -4.30
N VAL A 84 -10.13 -5.17 -3.11
CA VAL A 84 -11.58 -5.08 -2.87
C VAL A 84 -12.15 -3.82 -3.51
N TYR A 85 -11.42 -2.71 -3.45
CA TYR A 85 -11.80 -1.44 -4.03
C TYR A 85 -10.96 -1.09 -5.24
N ALA A 86 -11.57 -0.40 -6.21
CA ALA A 86 -10.90 0.06 -7.42
C ALA A 86 -9.65 0.89 -7.09
N MET A 87 -8.58 0.65 -7.84
CA MET A 87 -7.32 1.36 -7.74
C MET A 87 -6.59 1.38 -9.07
N ASP A 88 -5.78 2.41 -9.27
CA ASP A 88 -4.98 2.61 -10.47
C ASP A 88 -3.99 1.45 -10.68
N ALA A 89 -3.69 1.13 -11.94
CA ALA A 89 -2.74 0.05 -12.25
C ALA A 89 -1.37 0.27 -11.62
N ALA A 90 -0.89 1.51 -11.55
CA ALA A 90 0.38 1.88 -10.91
C ALA A 90 0.37 1.72 -9.38
N ALA A 91 -0.82 1.72 -8.75
CA ALA A 91 -0.96 1.59 -7.30
C ALA A 91 -0.96 0.14 -6.81
N LYS A 92 -1.33 -0.82 -7.69
CA LYS A 92 -1.43 -2.24 -7.36
C LYS A 92 -0.09 -2.84 -6.89
N PRO A 93 1.05 -2.64 -7.58
CA PRO A 93 2.32 -3.20 -7.14
C PRO A 93 2.74 -2.70 -5.75
N VAL A 94 2.47 -1.42 -5.44
CA VAL A 94 2.79 -0.84 -4.13
C VAL A 94 1.96 -1.49 -3.03
N ARG A 95 0.65 -1.70 -3.25
CA ARG A 95 -0.19 -2.45 -2.31
C ARG A 95 0.33 -3.87 -2.10
N GLU A 96 0.63 -4.58 -3.19
CA GLU A 96 1.10 -5.97 -3.15
C GLU A 96 2.40 -6.09 -2.34
N GLU A 97 3.36 -5.20 -2.57
CA GLU A 97 4.62 -5.20 -1.84
C GLU A 97 4.42 -4.93 -0.34
N ILE A 98 3.61 -3.92 0.02
CA ILE A 98 3.33 -3.60 1.43
C ILE A 98 2.62 -4.75 2.13
N LEU A 99 1.65 -5.39 1.46
CA LEU A 99 0.93 -6.54 2.01
C LEU A 99 1.88 -7.74 2.20
N LEU A 100 2.79 -7.97 1.26
CA LEU A 100 3.79 -9.01 1.35
C LEU A 100 4.80 -8.76 2.47
N MET A 101 5.25 -7.52 2.65
CA MET A 101 6.06 -7.13 3.81
C MET A 101 5.33 -7.37 5.13
N ALA A 102 4.03 -7.05 5.20
CA ALA A 102 3.22 -7.32 6.39
C ALA A 102 3.07 -8.81 6.67
N ALA A 103 2.87 -9.63 5.63
CA ALA A 103 2.81 -11.08 5.72
C ALA A 103 4.15 -11.69 6.21
N LEU A 104 5.27 -11.23 5.66
CA LEU A 104 6.61 -11.65 6.06
C LEU A 104 6.94 -11.29 7.51
N ARG A 105 6.49 -10.13 8.00
CA ARG A 105 6.65 -9.78 9.42
C ARG A 105 5.93 -10.74 10.35
N ARG A 106 4.81 -11.32 9.91
CA ARG A 106 4.05 -12.32 10.68
C ARG A 106 4.64 -13.73 10.54
N TYR A 107 5.08 -14.10 9.34
CA TYR A 107 5.60 -15.43 9.02
C TYR A 107 6.98 -15.33 8.33
N PRO A 108 8.04 -14.96 9.08
CA PRO A 108 9.34 -14.61 8.49
C PRO A 108 10.08 -15.80 7.86
N ALA A 109 9.76 -17.03 8.26
CA ALA A 109 10.37 -18.25 7.71
C ALA A 109 9.55 -18.90 6.58
N HIS A 110 8.46 -18.27 6.12
CA HIS A 110 7.61 -18.86 5.08
C HIS A 110 8.29 -18.75 3.70
N LEU A 111 8.84 -19.85 3.21
CA LEU A 111 9.66 -19.90 1.99
C LEU A 111 9.01 -19.23 0.77
N SER A 112 7.72 -19.50 0.51
CA SER A 112 7.04 -18.91 -0.65
C SER A 112 6.86 -17.39 -0.54
N LEU A 113 6.67 -16.83 0.66
CA LEU A 113 6.60 -15.38 0.85
C LEU A 113 7.95 -14.74 0.58
N ILE A 114 9.04 -15.38 1.03
CA ILE A 114 10.42 -14.93 0.76
C ILE A 114 10.68 -14.94 -0.75
N GLN A 115 10.34 -16.04 -1.43
CA GLN A 115 10.52 -16.17 -2.87
C GLN A 115 9.73 -15.12 -3.65
N LEU A 116 8.47 -14.86 -3.27
CA LEU A 116 7.66 -13.80 -3.87
C LEU A 116 8.32 -12.43 -3.67
N TYR A 117 8.83 -12.15 -2.47
CA TYR A 117 9.40 -10.83 -2.15
C TYR A 117 10.73 -10.60 -2.88
N VAL A 118 11.60 -11.61 -2.92
CA VAL A 118 12.82 -11.57 -3.74
C VAL A 118 12.48 -11.37 -5.21
N GLY A 119 11.42 -12.02 -5.71
CA GLY A 119 10.94 -11.84 -7.08
C GLY A 119 10.51 -10.41 -7.41
N LEU A 120 10.09 -9.61 -6.42
CA LEU A 120 9.80 -8.18 -6.61
C LEU A 120 11.08 -7.35 -6.73
N LEU A 121 12.09 -7.64 -5.91
CA LEU A 121 13.37 -6.93 -5.90
C LEU A 121 14.19 -7.14 -7.18
N VAL A 122 14.04 -8.31 -7.82
CA VAL A 122 14.79 -8.69 -9.03
C VAL A 122 14.09 -8.21 -10.31
N ARG A 123 12.89 -7.60 -10.23
CA ARG A 123 12.27 -7.01 -11.43
C ARG A 123 13.18 -5.88 -11.95
N PRO A 124 13.52 -5.87 -13.24
CA PRO A 124 14.30 -4.77 -13.80
C PRO A 124 13.53 -3.49 -13.57
N SER A 125 14.14 -2.55 -12.85
CA SER A 125 13.76 -1.15 -12.88
C SER A 125 13.64 -0.77 -14.36
N ALA A 126 12.49 -0.22 -14.76
CA ALA A 126 12.32 0.27 -16.13
C ALA A 126 13.56 1.10 -16.51
N PRO A 127 14.07 0.98 -17.73
CA PRO A 127 15.32 1.62 -18.11
C PRO A 127 15.23 3.10 -17.79
N ASP A 128 16.22 3.62 -17.07
CA ASP A 128 16.47 5.04 -17.01
C ASP A 128 16.47 5.53 -18.46
N THR A 129 15.45 6.30 -18.85
CA THR A 129 15.56 7.14 -20.04
C THR A 129 16.66 8.13 -19.73
N LEU A 130 17.90 7.73 -20.03
CA LEU A 130 19.03 8.59 -20.27
C LEU A 130 18.52 9.63 -21.26
N ILE A 131 18.34 10.85 -20.75
CA ILE A 131 18.27 12.04 -21.56
C ILE A 131 19.67 12.15 -22.16
N ASP A 132 19.88 11.52 -23.31
CA ASP A 132 21.02 11.85 -24.15
C ASP A 132 20.85 13.29 -24.60
N GLY A 133 21.83 14.09 -24.21
CA GLY A 133 21.86 15.52 -24.43
C GLY A 133 21.95 15.89 -25.91
N VAL A 134 21.55 17.12 -26.16
CA VAL A 134 22.23 18.12 -27.01
C VAL A 134 22.87 17.58 -28.30
N ASN A 135 22.18 17.84 -29.41
CA ASN A 135 22.67 18.78 -30.42
C ASN A 135 21.49 19.45 -31.13
#